data_AF-A0A7L8UMB6-F1
#
_entry.id   AF-A0A7L8UMB6-F1
#
_cell.length_a   1.000
_cell.length_b   1.000
_cell.length_c   1.000
_cell.angle_alpha   90.00
_cell.angle_beta   90.00
_cell.angle_gamma   90.00
#
_symmetry.space_group_name_H-M   'P 1'
#
loop_
_entity.id
_entity.type
_entity.pdbx_description
1 polymer ?
#
loop_
_entity_poly.entity_id
_entity_poly.type
_entity_poly.pdbx_seq_one_letter_code
_entity_poly.pdbx_strand_id
1 'polypeptide(L)'
;MGSLLFVIGGIWMFMDAENLASHRRSPIFLKGIGIISVLFFGIGIYVSIKQLTQDQLLLVIDGKGINVNPRKPTSKSINWENIDGFSELKIQSQKLVIVQVNNSDYWIENENNQIRKKLMKFNFNNYGSPFNLSANSMQINYVELMRVLNDNLNKYKHLT
;
A
#
# COMPACT_ATOMS: atom_id res chain seq x y z
N MET A 1 1.33 15.02 -12.61
CA MET A 1 1.48 16.25 -13.42
C MET A 1 2.19 17.37 -12.65
N GLY A 2 1.77 17.71 -11.43
CA GLY A 2 2.44 18.74 -10.61
C GLY A 2 3.96 18.55 -10.43
N SER A 3 4.42 17.33 -10.16
CA SER A 3 5.85 17.05 -9.95
C SER A 3 6.73 17.40 -11.16
N LEU A 4 6.23 17.21 -12.39
CA LEU A 4 6.96 17.58 -13.62
C LEU A 4 7.12 19.09 -13.71
N LEU A 5 6.06 19.85 -13.39
CA LEU A 5 6.09 21.31 -13.38
C LEU A 5 7.11 21.84 -12.38
N PHE A 6 7.23 21.22 -11.20
CA PHE A 6 8.23 21.63 -10.21
C PHE A 6 9.67 21.32 -10.62
N VAL A 7 9.90 20.22 -11.37
CA VAL A 7 11.22 19.93 -11.94
C VAL A 7 11.57 20.94 -13.03
N ILE A 8 10.66 21.16 -13.99
CA ILE A 8 10.87 22.12 -15.08
C ILE A 8 11.05 23.53 -14.53
N GLY A 9 10.19 23.95 -13.61
CA GLY A 9 10.28 25.25 -12.94
C GLY A 9 11.54 25.39 -12.09
N GLY A 10 11.98 24.33 -11.42
CA GLY A 10 13.24 24.32 -10.67
C GLY A 10 14.47 24.47 -11.57
N ILE A 11 14.49 23.80 -12.72
CA ILE A 11 15.55 23.94 -13.74
C ILE A 11 15.54 25.36 -14.31
N TRP A 12 14.38 25.87 -14.72
CA TRP A 12 14.24 27.23 -15.25
C TRP A 12 14.71 28.27 -14.24
N MET A 13 14.28 28.16 -12.98
CA MET A 13 14.67 29.09 -11.93
C MET A 13 16.16 29.02 -11.57
N PHE A 14 16.80 27.85 -11.74
CA PHE A 14 18.25 27.73 -11.59
C PHE A 14 19.01 28.39 -12.74
N MET A 15 18.57 28.17 -13.99
CA MET A 15 19.19 28.74 -15.19
C MET A 15 19.02 30.26 -15.26
N ASP A 16 17.83 30.76 -14.93
CA ASP A 16 17.45 32.17 -15.05
C ASP A 16 17.58 32.95 -13.74
N ALA A 17 18.26 32.36 -12.74
CA ALA A 17 18.38 32.92 -11.39
C ALA A 17 18.93 34.34 -11.34
N GLU A 18 19.79 34.71 -12.30
CA GLU A 18 20.41 36.04 -12.37
C GLU A 18 19.44 37.09 -12.91
N ASN A 19 18.56 36.72 -13.84
CA ASN A 19 17.50 37.61 -14.36
C ASN A 19 16.30 37.68 -13.41
N LEU A 20 16.02 36.61 -12.67
CA LEU A 20 14.95 36.53 -11.68
C LEU A 20 15.32 37.15 -10.32
N ALA A 21 16.61 37.47 -10.13
CA ALA A 21 17.08 38.10 -8.91
C ALA A 21 16.50 39.51 -8.76
N SER A 22 16.24 39.89 -7.51
CA SER A 22 15.76 41.23 -7.17
C SER A 22 16.43 41.69 -5.89
N HIS A 23 16.21 42.94 -5.50
CA HIS A 23 16.77 43.48 -4.25
C HIS A 23 16.45 42.64 -3.01
N ARG A 24 15.38 41.84 -3.02
CA ARG A 24 14.98 40.96 -1.92
C ARG A 24 15.36 39.48 -2.11
N ARG A 25 15.82 39.07 -3.29
CA ARG A 25 16.13 37.65 -3.60
C ARG A 25 17.42 37.58 -4.38
N SER A 26 18.46 37.04 -3.74
CA SER A 26 19.75 36.85 -4.40
C SER A 26 19.68 35.70 -5.43
N PRO A 27 20.49 35.76 -6.50
CA PRO A 27 20.58 34.65 -7.46
C PRO A 27 20.96 33.32 -6.79
N ILE A 28 21.81 33.37 -5.76
CA ILE A 28 22.24 32.18 -5.00
C ILE A 28 21.06 31.53 -4.29
N PHE A 29 20.18 32.33 -3.68
CA PHE A 29 18.99 31.83 -3.01
C PHE A 29 18.03 31.15 -4.01
N LEU A 30 17.83 31.75 -5.19
CA LEU A 30 17.01 31.17 -6.26
C LEU A 30 17.62 29.87 -6.81
N LYS A 31 18.93 29.81 -7.04
CA LYS A 31 19.63 28.57 -7.42
C LYS A 31 19.41 27.47 -6.37
N GLY A 32 19.48 27.80 -5.08
CA GLY A 32 19.23 26.86 -3.98
C GLY A 32 17.83 26.25 -4.00
N ILE A 33 16.77 27.07 -4.15
CA ILE A 33 15.39 26.56 -4.23
C ILE A 33 15.21 25.71 -5.49
N GLY A 34 15.80 26.10 -6.62
CA GLY A 34 15.74 25.34 -7.87
C GLY A 34 16.31 23.93 -7.70
N ILE A 35 17.49 23.82 -7.08
CA ILE A 35 18.13 22.52 -6.77
C ILE A 35 17.23 21.68 -5.85
N ILE A 36 16.72 22.25 -4.75
CA ILE A 36 15.86 21.52 -3.80
C ILE A 36 14.59 21.01 -4.50
N SER A 37 13.97 21.83 -5.35
CA SER A 37 12.79 21.45 -6.13
C SER A 37 13.10 20.27 -7.05
N VAL A 38 14.16 20.36 -7.85
CA VAL A 38 14.55 19.29 -8.78
C VAL A 38 14.88 17.99 -8.05
N LEU A 39 15.64 18.05 -6.97
CA LEU A 39 16.01 16.86 -6.20
C LEU A 39 14.78 16.20 -5.56
N PHE A 40 13.95 16.97 -4.86
CA PHE A 40 12.78 16.43 -4.17
C PHE A 40 11.75 15.85 -5.15
N PHE A 41 11.35 16.62 -6.16
CA PHE A 41 10.33 16.19 -7.10
C PHE A 41 10.85 15.20 -8.14
N GLY A 42 12.14 15.28 -8.51
CA GLY A 42 12.80 14.31 -9.38
C GLY A 42 12.87 12.92 -8.75
N ILE A 43 13.28 12.82 -7.48
CA ILE A 43 13.24 11.56 -6.71
C ILE A 43 11.79 11.05 -6.62
N GLY A 44 10.83 11.94 -6.34
CA GLY A 44 9.42 11.59 -6.29
C GLY A 44 8.92 10.95 -7.60
N ILE A 45 9.24 11.54 -8.75
CA ILE A 45 8.90 10.99 -10.08
C ILE A 45 9.52 9.61 -10.26
N TYR A 46 10.82 9.46 -9.98
CA TYR A 46 11.51 8.17 -10.11
C TYR A 46 10.86 7.07 -9.25
N VAL A 47 10.58 7.38 -7.98
CA VAL A 47 9.93 6.43 -7.06
C VAL A 47 8.52 6.07 -7.54
N SER A 48 7.72 7.04 -7.99
CA SER A 48 6.37 6.78 -8.50
C SER A 48 6.39 5.89 -9.74
N ILE A 49 7.27 6.16 -10.72
CA ILE A 49 7.40 5.32 -11.92
C ILE A 49 7.80 3.90 -11.52
N LYS A 50 8.83 3.76 -10.68
CA LYS A 50 9.30 2.46 -10.19
C LYS A 50 8.19 1.68 -9.49
N GLN A 51 7.35 2.34 -8.70
CA GLN A 51 6.24 1.69 -8.00
C GLN A 51 5.14 1.22 -8.96
N LEU A 52 4.86 1.98 -10.02
CA LEU A 52 3.84 1.65 -11.04
C LEU A 52 4.28 0.50 -11.95
N THR A 53 5.57 0.40 -12.27
CA THR A 53 6.10 -0.64 -13.17
C THR A 53 6.47 -1.94 -12.44
N GLN A 54 6.39 -1.96 -11.11
CA GLN A 54 6.71 -3.15 -10.34
C GLN A 54 5.46 -3.99 -10.12
N ASP A 55 5.47 -5.22 -10.65
CA ASP A 55 4.48 -6.22 -10.27
C ASP A 55 4.57 -6.47 -8.76
N GLN A 56 3.43 -6.32 -8.09
CA GLN A 56 3.32 -6.50 -6.66
C GLN A 56 2.56 -7.80 -6.40
N LEU A 57 3.26 -8.82 -5.90
CA LEU A 57 2.60 -9.98 -5.33
C LEU A 57 1.92 -9.51 -4.03
N LEU A 58 0.60 -9.33 -4.08
CA LEU A 58 -0.19 -8.77 -2.98
C LEU A 58 -0.91 -9.84 -2.16
N LEU A 59 -1.21 -10.97 -2.79
CA LEU A 59 -1.93 -12.06 -2.18
C LEU A 59 -1.42 -13.38 -2.75
N VAL A 60 -1.08 -14.33 -1.89
CA VAL A 60 -0.88 -15.73 -2.26
C VAL A 60 -2.01 -16.54 -1.65
N ILE A 61 -2.63 -17.40 -2.45
CA ILE A 61 -3.67 -18.35 -2.04
C ILE A 61 -3.15 -19.73 -2.43
N ASP A 62 -3.01 -20.62 -1.46
CA ASP A 62 -2.54 -21.99 -1.70
C ASP A 62 -3.30 -23.00 -0.82
N GLY A 63 -2.92 -24.27 -0.89
CA GLY A 63 -3.57 -25.32 -0.10
C GLY A 63 -3.39 -25.20 1.42
N LYS A 64 -2.44 -24.39 1.90
CA LYS A 64 -2.23 -24.16 3.34
C LYS A 64 -3.10 -23.02 3.85
N GLY A 65 -3.25 -21.95 3.07
CA GLY A 65 -3.97 -20.76 3.50
C GLY A 65 -3.81 -19.57 2.56
N ILE A 66 -3.88 -18.36 3.14
CA ILE A 66 -3.65 -17.10 2.42
C ILE A 66 -2.49 -16.32 3.03
N ASN A 67 -1.63 -15.73 2.20
CA ASN A 67 -0.64 -14.75 2.63
C ASN A 67 -0.99 -13.37 2.10
N VAL A 68 -1.42 -12.49 3.00
CA VAL A 68 -1.90 -11.13 2.69
C VAL A 68 -0.77 -10.09 2.56
N ASN A 69 0.50 -10.50 2.69
CA ASN A 69 1.65 -9.64 2.48
C ASN A 69 2.91 -10.43 2.05
N PRO A 70 2.86 -11.14 0.91
CA PRO A 70 3.88 -12.12 0.54
C PRO A 70 5.22 -11.49 0.17
N ARG A 71 5.27 -10.18 -0.14
CA ARG A 71 6.53 -9.44 -0.34
C ARG A 71 7.39 -9.32 0.92
N LYS A 72 6.81 -9.45 2.11
CA LYS A 72 7.56 -9.41 3.36
C LYS A 72 8.05 -10.83 3.65
N PRO A 73 9.38 -11.09 3.68
CA PRO A 73 9.91 -12.45 3.89
C PRO A 73 9.46 -13.09 5.20
N THR A 74 9.14 -12.27 6.21
CA THR A 74 8.65 -12.71 7.52
C THR A 74 7.12 -12.76 7.62
N SER A 75 6.39 -12.51 6.54
CA SER A 75 4.93 -12.63 6.52
C SER A 75 4.53 -14.11 6.55
N LYS A 76 3.75 -14.48 7.56
CA LYS A 76 3.19 -15.82 7.69
C LYS A 76 1.89 -15.93 6.90
N SER A 77 1.66 -17.10 6.32
CA SER A 77 0.33 -17.45 5.80
C SER A 77 -0.64 -17.65 6.96
N ILE A 78 -1.87 -17.18 6.79
CA ILE A 78 -3.01 -17.46 7.65
C ILE A 78 -3.60 -18.78 7.16
N ASN A 79 -3.43 -19.85 7.93
CA ASN A 79 -3.96 -21.16 7.57
C ASN A 79 -5.48 -21.14 7.46
N TRP A 80 -6.06 -21.98 6.59
CA TRP A 80 -7.52 -22.09 6.42
C TRP A 80 -8.27 -22.39 7.72
N GLU A 81 -7.68 -23.18 8.62
CA GLU A 81 -8.21 -23.50 9.96
C GLU A 81 -8.44 -22.25 10.84
N ASN A 82 -7.67 -21.17 10.60
CA ASN A 82 -7.72 -19.93 11.36
C ASN A 82 -8.60 -18.86 10.70
N ILE A 83 -9.23 -19.18 9.56
CA ILE A 83 -10.11 -18.27 8.82
C ILE A 83 -11.55 -18.71 9.04
N ASP A 84 -12.36 -17.85 9.66
CA ASP A 84 -13.78 -18.09 9.90
C ASP A 84 -14.62 -17.83 8.66
N GLY A 85 -14.22 -16.88 7.84
CA GLY A 85 -14.93 -16.49 6.64
C GLY A 85 -14.41 -15.21 6.02
N PHE A 86 -15.13 -14.73 5.01
CA PHE A 86 -14.87 -13.48 4.32
C PHE A 86 -16.14 -12.64 4.28
N SER A 87 -16.02 -11.34 4.53
CA SER A 87 -17.15 -10.40 4.45
C SER A 87 -16.80 -9.13 3.69
N GLU A 88 -17.83 -8.42 3.22
CA GLU A 88 -17.69 -7.14 2.54
C GLU A 88 -17.59 -5.99 3.54
N LEU A 89 -16.60 -5.12 3.35
CA LEU A 89 -16.55 -3.80 3.95
C LEU A 89 -16.59 -2.75 2.85
N LYS A 90 -17.62 -1.90 2.86
CA LYS A 90 -17.77 -0.81 1.91
C LYS A 90 -17.41 0.53 2.55
N ILE A 91 -16.36 1.16 2.04
CA ILE A 91 -15.96 2.52 2.43
C ILE A 91 -16.09 3.40 1.19
N GLN A 92 -17.10 4.28 1.20
CA GLN A 92 -17.49 5.08 0.03
C GLN A 92 -17.75 4.19 -1.21
N SER A 93 -17.00 4.38 -2.30
CA SER A 93 -17.06 3.57 -3.52
C SER A 93 -16.15 2.35 -3.48
N GLN A 94 -15.32 2.19 -2.46
CA GLN A 94 -14.37 1.09 -2.36
C GLN A 94 -14.98 -0.11 -1.63
N LYS A 95 -14.78 -1.29 -2.22
CA LYS A 95 -15.14 -2.57 -1.61
C LYS A 95 -13.87 -3.28 -1.15
N LEU A 96 -13.85 -3.61 0.14
CA LEU A 96 -12.77 -4.35 0.79
C LEU A 96 -13.32 -5.72 1.23
N VAL A 97 -12.43 -6.71 1.24
CA VAL A 97 -12.71 -8.02 1.84
C VAL A 97 -12.12 -8.03 3.24
N ILE A 98 -12.96 -8.22 4.25
CA ILE A 98 -12.50 -8.53 5.61
C ILE A 98 -12.19 -10.03 5.66
N VAL A 99 -10.99 -10.39 6.10
CA VAL A 99 -10.61 -11.78 6.39
C VAL A 99 -10.94 -12.04 7.86
N GLN A 100 -12.01 -12.75 8.15
CA GLN A 100 -12.40 -13.05 9.53
C GLN A 100 -11.52 -14.17 10.07
N VAL A 101 -10.87 -13.94 11.21
CA VAL A 101 -9.95 -14.89 11.84
C VAL A 101 -10.35 -15.18 13.28
N ASN A 102 -10.21 -16.44 13.69
CA ASN A 102 -10.68 -16.95 14.99
C ASN A 102 -9.90 -16.39 16.22
N ASN A 103 -8.69 -15.85 16.01
CA ASN A 103 -7.86 -15.27 17.06
C ASN A 103 -7.11 -14.02 16.57
N SER A 104 -7.80 -12.88 16.54
CA SER A 104 -7.23 -11.61 16.08
C SER A 104 -6.06 -11.11 16.91
N ASP A 105 -6.10 -11.31 18.24
CA ASP A 105 -5.07 -10.84 19.16
C ASP A 105 -3.72 -11.52 18.90
N TYR A 106 -3.70 -12.82 18.66
CA TYR A 106 -2.49 -13.56 18.27
C TYR A 106 -1.78 -12.87 17.09
N TRP A 107 -2.52 -12.56 16.03
CA TRP A 107 -1.94 -11.94 14.83
C TRP A 107 -1.40 -10.54 15.12
N ILE A 108 -2.11 -9.74 15.91
CA ILE A 108 -1.70 -8.39 16.29
C ILE A 108 -0.46 -8.44 17.18
N GLU A 109 -0.42 -9.34 18.15
CA GLU A 109 0.66 -9.43 19.13
C GLU A 109 1.97 -9.90 18.50
N ASN A 110 1.89 -10.88 17.60
CA ASN A 110 3.03 -11.45 16.88
C ASN A 110 3.55 -10.59 15.71
N GLU A 111 2.97 -9.43 15.41
CA GLU A 111 3.51 -8.49 14.42
C GLU A 111 4.65 -7.65 15.03
N ASN A 112 5.87 -7.91 14.57
CA ASN A 112 7.09 -7.21 15.03
C ASN A 112 7.16 -5.75 14.57
N ASN A 113 6.57 -5.42 13.41
CA ASN A 113 6.60 -4.06 12.89
C ASN A 113 5.55 -3.19 13.61
N GLN A 114 6.02 -2.21 14.38
CA GLN A 114 5.15 -1.36 15.21
C GLN A 114 4.11 -0.56 14.42
N ILE A 115 4.43 -0.13 13.19
CA ILE A 115 3.49 0.59 12.33
C ILE A 115 2.37 -0.37 11.89
N ARG A 116 2.73 -1.56 11.41
CA ARG A 116 1.75 -2.59 11.02
C ARG A 116 0.91 -3.05 12.20
N LYS A 117 1.50 -3.23 13.38
CA LYS A 117 0.78 -3.58 14.60
C LYS A 117 -0.28 -2.53 14.95
N LYS A 118 0.06 -1.23 14.84
CA LYS A 118 -0.92 -0.14 15.01
C LYS A 118 -2.03 -0.19 13.95
N LEU A 119 -1.70 -0.46 12.69
CA LEU A 119 -2.70 -0.60 11.62
C LEU A 119 -3.61 -1.82 11.84
N MET A 120 -3.06 -2.95 12.26
CA MET A 120 -3.85 -4.15 12.57
C MET A 120 -4.79 -3.91 13.76
N LYS A 121 -4.33 -3.22 14.82
CA LYS A 121 -5.20 -2.79 15.93
C LYS A 121 -6.32 -1.86 15.45
N PHE A 122 -5.98 -0.90 14.59
CA PHE A 122 -6.98 -0.01 14.00
C PHE A 122 -8.02 -0.80 13.20
N ASN A 123 -7.59 -1.71 12.33
CA ASN A 123 -8.49 -2.54 11.53
C ASN A 123 -9.40 -3.38 12.43
N PHE A 124 -8.83 -4.03 13.45
CA PHE A 124 -9.59 -4.85 14.39
C PHE A 124 -10.64 -4.04 15.15
N ASN A 125 -10.25 -2.89 15.71
CA ASN A 125 -11.16 -2.04 16.48
C ASN A 125 -12.32 -1.46 15.64
N ASN A 126 -12.12 -1.25 14.33
CA ASN A 126 -13.14 -0.65 13.46
C ASN A 126 -13.95 -1.69 12.67
N TYR A 127 -13.37 -2.85 12.36
CA TYR A 127 -13.91 -3.80 11.39
C TYR A 127 -13.94 -5.26 11.89
N GLY A 128 -13.52 -5.51 13.13
CA GLY A 128 -13.56 -6.83 13.77
C GLY A 128 -12.49 -7.81 13.29
N SER A 129 -11.55 -7.39 12.44
CA SER A 129 -10.41 -8.20 12.01
C SER A 129 -9.17 -7.34 11.75
N PRO A 130 -7.96 -7.85 12.03
CA PRO A 130 -6.72 -7.16 11.70
C PRO A 130 -6.43 -7.11 10.19
N PHE A 131 -7.09 -7.94 9.38
CA PHE A 131 -6.76 -8.15 7.97
C PHE A 131 -7.89 -7.73 7.01
N ASN A 132 -7.57 -6.76 6.15
CA ASN A 132 -8.44 -6.26 5.09
C ASN A 132 -7.70 -6.37 3.75
N LEU A 133 -8.39 -6.84 2.72
CA LEU A 133 -7.87 -6.94 1.36
C LEU A 133 -8.63 -5.97 0.44
N SER A 134 -7.89 -5.30 -0.45
CA SER A 134 -8.46 -4.48 -1.51
C SER A 134 -8.16 -5.11 -2.86
N ALA A 135 -9.19 -5.30 -3.68
CA ALA A 135 -9.02 -5.74 -5.06
C ALA A 135 -8.48 -4.62 -5.96
N ASN A 136 -8.54 -3.35 -5.53
CA ASN A 136 -8.19 -2.19 -6.38
C ASN A 136 -6.73 -2.17 -6.84
N SER A 137 -5.83 -2.79 -6.08
CA SER A 137 -4.41 -2.90 -6.42
C SER A 137 -4.03 -4.26 -7.02
N MET A 138 -5.01 -5.15 -7.25
CA MET A 138 -4.81 -6.47 -7.82
C MET A 138 -5.34 -6.53 -9.26
N GLN A 139 -4.90 -7.53 -10.03
CA GLN A 139 -5.41 -7.78 -11.38
C GLN A 139 -6.79 -8.48 -11.39
N ILE A 140 -7.23 -8.98 -10.23
CA ILE A 140 -8.53 -9.64 -10.01
C ILE A 140 -9.54 -8.62 -9.48
N ASN A 141 -10.78 -8.68 -9.96
CA ASN A 141 -11.84 -7.80 -9.45
C ASN A 141 -12.39 -8.30 -8.10
N TYR A 142 -13.13 -7.45 -7.40
CA TYR A 142 -13.69 -7.76 -6.08
C TYR A 142 -14.57 -9.02 -6.06
N VAL A 143 -15.47 -9.18 -7.04
CA VAL A 143 -16.42 -10.29 -7.10
C VAL A 143 -15.67 -11.62 -7.27
N GLU A 144 -14.69 -11.61 -8.17
CA GLU A 144 -13.87 -12.79 -8.43
C GLU A 144 -12.94 -13.11 -7.25
N LEU A 145 -12.38 -12.10 -6.58
CA LEU A 145 -11.59 -12.28 -5.36
C LEU A 145 -12.42 -12.94 -4.27
N MET A 146 -13.64 -12.44 -4.01
CA MET A 146 -14.54 -13.02 -3.02
C MET A 146 -14.90 -14.46 -3.38
N ARG A 147 -15.17 -14.75 -4.66
CA ARG A 147 -15.43 -16.11 -5.14
C ARG A 147 -14.25 -17.04 -4.88
N VAL A 148 -13.04 -16.65 -5.34
CA VAL A 148 -11.82 -17.47 -5.17
C VAL A 148 -11.52 -17.74 -3.69
N LEU A 149 -11.67 -16.75 -2.83
CA LEU A 149 -11.45 -16.91 -1.39
C LEU A 149 -12.43 -17.90 -0.76
N ASN A 150 -13.72 -17.79 -1.07
CA ASN A 150 -14.74 -18.70 -0.54
C ASN A 150 -14.62 -20.12 -1.12
N ASP A 151 -14.34 -20.26 -2.43
CA ASP A 151 -14.13 -21.56 -3.09
C ASP A 151 -12.96 -22.31 -2.42
N ASN A 152 -11.86 -21.61 -2.14
CA ASN A 152 -10.71 -22.22 -1.46
C ASN A 152 -10.99 -22.52 0.02
N LEU A 153 -11.70 -21.65 0.73
CA LEU A 153 -12.10 -21.92 2.11
C LEU A 153 -12.95 -23.19 2.21
N ASN A 154 -13.97 -23.31 1.37
CA ASN A 154 -14.83 -24.51 1.31
C ASN A 154 -14.02 -25.76 0.93
N LYS A 155 -13.09 -25.63 -0.01
CA LYS A 155 -12.26 -26.74 -0.45
C LYS A 155 -11.33 -27.25 0.65
N TYR A 156 -10.68 -26.37 1.40
CA TYR A 156 -9.59 -26.76 2.31
C TYR A 156 -10.01 -26.85 3.78
N LYS A 157 -11.01 -26.08 4.24
CA LYS A 157 -11.45 -26.11 5.65
C LYS A 157 -12.19 -27.39 6.02
N HIS A 158 -12.78 -28.09 5.04
CA HIS A 158 -13.46 -29.38 5.27
C HIS A 158 -12.53 -30.60 5.09
N LEU A 159 -11.25 -30.40 4.79
CA LEU A 159 -10.25 -31.47 4.63
C LEU A 159 -9.32 -31.63 5.85
N THR A 160 -9.45 -30.76 6.85
CA THR A 160 -8.69 -30.72 8.11
C THR A 160 -9.64 -30.90 9.28
#